data_AF-E3LNA3-F1
#
_entry.id   AF-E3LNA3-F1
#
_cell.length_a   1.000
_cell.length_b   1.000
_cell.length_c   1.000
_cell.angle_alpha   90.00
_cell.angle_beta   90.00
_cell.angle_gamma   90.00
#
_symmetry.space_group_name_H-M   'P 1'
#
loop_
_entity.id
_entity.type
_entity.pdbx_description
1 polymer ?
#
loop_
_entity_poly.entity_id
_entity_poly.type
_entity_poly.pdbx_seq_one_letter_code
_entity_poly.pdbx_strand_id
1 'polypeptide(L)'
;METKIKVETVGYYHQKEDMTANVGLLPKKLNNNRKYFENPSLKFPYLNLNVEVKDPGIGDVKLESLLDFIRLKGWPNGVKPDIVTSKSTLISVAQKRPDIRIQVTRLFGVSYLLKYHEGPYNFPMSNRNGNFGLIFRHFFTRNGDEELLEVDKTSTKAVFRATVPYLNGSWNILYSGEVPAVDDQNRHYDFRVVSWGTRNPYFWKNNSCRCYWKSVFGNAQYIIVGARTHNVQSDPKTRSPHRIPEKSVYEVERLEKECCPVEAAKRNPLEAWTVSDGENNIQDLLMLIDTVVTTEGHSYIISRNSDNSEWVIEEDSEGNEEFQDLVVRCIPRE
;
A
#
# COMPACT_ATOMS: atom_id res chain seq x y z
N MET A 1 -15.03 3.33 13.58
CA MET A 1 -14.76 2.04 14.25
C MET A 1 -13.32 1.73 13.92
N GLU A 2 -12.53 1.43 14.94
CA GLU A 2 -11.12 1.07 14.79
C GLU A 2 -10.99 -0.41 14.44
N THR A 3 -9.97 -0.76 13.68
CA THR A 3 -9.68 -2.17 13.37
C THR A 3 -9.11 -2.90 14.59
N LYS A 4 -9.42 -4.18 14.69
CA LYS A 4 -8.83 -5.13 15.64
C LYS A 4 -7.45 -5.62 15.20
N ILE A 5 -7.07 -5.41 13.93
CA ILE A 5 -5.75 -5.75 13.42
C ILE A 5 -4.74 -4.74 13.98
N LYS A 6 -3.79 -5.24 14.78
CA LYS A 6 -2.72 -4.41 15.33
C LYS A 6 -1.54 -4.43 14.38
N VAL A 7 -1.00 -3.26 14.05
CA VAL A 7 0.16 -3.13 13.17
C VAL A 7 1.27 -2.40 13.90
N GLU A 8 2.48 -2.96 13.87
CA GLU A 8 3.70 -2.31 14.33
C GLU A 8 4.73 -2.22 13.21
N THR A 9 5.58 -1.19 13.26
CA THR A 9 6.73 -1.05 12.36
C THR A 9 7.95 -1.63 13.05
N VAL A 10 8.54 -2.67 12.46
CA VAL A 10 9.66 -3.42 13.07
C VAL A 10 11.02 -3.07 12.47
N GLY A 11 11.05 -2.37 11.33
CA GLY A 11 12.28 -1.90 10.72
C GLY A 11 12.06 -1.19 9.39
N TYR A 12 13.15 -0.66 8.84
CA TYR A 12 13.17 0.02 7.54
C TYR A 12 14.33 -0.49 6.70
N TYR A 13 14.13 -0.43 5.38
CA TYR A 13 15.17 -0.66 4.40
C TYR A 13 14.91 0.09 3.12
N HIS A 14 15.96 0.31 2.35
CA HIS A 14 15.85 0.82 0.98
C HIS A 14 16.05 -0.34 0.02
N GLN A 15 15.06 -0.61 -0.82
CA GLN A 15 15.15 -1.57 -1.90
C GLN A 15 15.98 -0.97 -3.03
N LYS A 16 16.98 -1.69 -3.51
CA LYS A 16 17.77 -1.32 -4.69
C LYS A 16 17.14 -1.87 -5.98
N GLU A 17 17.69 -1.45 -7.12
CA GLU A 17 17.28 -1.90 -8.46
C GLU A 17 17.42 -3.43 -8.64
N ASP A 18 18.43 -4.04 -8.01
CA ASP A 18 18.67 -5.49 -8.00
C ASP A 18 17.81 -6.26 -6.98
N MET A 19 16.80 -5.59 -6.38
CA MET A 19 15.91 -6.12 -5.35
C MET A 19 16.59 -6.47 -4.02
N THR A 20 17.85 -6.09 -3.80
CA THR A 20 18.50 -6.24 -2.48
C THR A 20 18.05 -5.16 -1.50
N ALA A 21 18.18 -5.45 -0.20
CA ALA A 21 17.84 -4.53 0.88
C ALA A 21 19.09 -3.82 1.44
N ASN A 22 19.01 -2.49 1.52
CA ASN A 22 19.94 -1.69 2.32
C ASN A 22 19.29 -1.33 3.65
N VAL A 23 19.76 -1.93 4.74
CA VAL A 23 19.16 -1.82 6.08
C VAL A 23 19.68 -0.61 6.86
N GLY A 24 18.85 -0.05 7.73
CA GLY A 24 19.25 1.04 8.65
C GLY A 24 19.06 2.46 8.11
N LEU A 25 18.52 2.60 6.89
CA LEU A 25 18.12 3.89 6.35
C LEU A 25 16.65 4.18 6.67
N LEU A 26 16.36 5.40 7.10
CA LEU A 26 15.00 5.86 7.40
C LEU A 26 14.27 6.35 6.14
N PRO A 27 12.93 6.42 6.15
CA PRO A 27 12.14 7.12 5.13
C PRO A 27 12.45 8.61 5.05
N LYS A 28 12.13 9.24 3.90
CA LYS A 28 12.21 10.70 3.77
C LYS A 28 11.33 11.36 4.82
N LYS A 29 11.83 12.44 5.41
CA LYS A 29 11.08 13.25 6.37
C LYS A 29 10.17 14.26 5.66
N LEU A 30 9.07 14.59 6.31
CA LEU A 30 8.25 15.73 5.91
C LEU A 30 9.05 17.03 6.00
N ASN A 31 8.99 17.84 4.96
CA ASN A 31 9.58 19.18 4.94
C ASN A 31 8.57 20.24 5.42
N ASN A 32 8.97 21.52 5.36
CA ASN A 32 8.17 22.64 5.82
C ASN A 32 6.86 22.87 5.04
N ASN A 33 6.65 22.19 3.89
CA ASN A 33 5.38 22.24 3.18
C ASN A 33 4.26 21.52 3.94
N ARG A 34 4.56 20.75 4.99
CA ARG A 34 3.55 20.18 5.90
C ARG A 34 2.58 21.23 6.47
N LYS A 35 3.02 22.49 6.57
CA LYS A 35 2.18 23.64 6.94
C LYS A 35 0.86 23.72 6.18
N TYR A 36 0.82 23.28 4.92
CA TYR A 36 -0.39 23.36 4.09
C TYR A 36 -1.50 22.39 4.49
N PHE A 37 -1.17 21.29 5.17
CA PHE A 37 -2.17 20.35 5.70
C PHE A 37 -2.29 20.42 7.23
N GLU A 38 -1.34 21.06 7.92
CA GLU A 38 -1.40 21.35 9.35
C GLU A 38 -2.22 22.62 9.64
N ASN A 39 -2.21 23.59 8.73
CA ASN A 39 -2.99 24.81 8.82
C ASN A 39 -3.89 24.99 7.58
N PRO A 40 -5.17 24.55 7.66
CA PRO A 40 -6.13 24.67 6.56
C PRO A 40 -6.44 26.11 6.11
N SER A 41 -6.08 27.13 6.90
CA SER A 41 -6.26 28.53 6.50
C SER A 41 -5.22 29.01 5.48
N LEU A 42 -4.10 28.29 5.32
CA LEU A 42 -3.08 28.64 4.34
C LEU A 42 -3.51 28.24 2.93
N LYS A 43 -3.40 29.20 2.01
CA LYS A 43 -3.64 28.94 0.59
C LYS A 43 -2.54 28.02 0.04
N PHE A 44 -2.94 26.87 -0.53
CA PHE A 44 -2.03 25.98 -1.23
C PHE A 44 -1.50 26.65 -2.51
N PRO A 45 -0.17 26.66 -2.80
CA PRO A 45 0.43 27.43 -3.88
C PRO A 45 0.19 26.88 -5.29
N TYR A 46 -0.71 25.90 -5.42
CA TYR A 46 -0.90 25.03 -6.58
C TYR A 46 0.36 24.22 -6.91
N LEU A 47 0.19 22.92 -7.13
CA LEU A 47 1.29 22.04 -7.54
C LEU A 47 1.05 21.55 -8.95
N ASN A 48 1.93 21.91 -9.88
CA ASN A 48 1.88 21.42 -11.25
C ASN A 48 2.15 19.91 -11.29
N LEU A 49 1.20 19.14 -11.81
CA LEU A 49 1.34 17.70 -12.01
C LEU A 49 1.63 17.33 -13.48
N ASN A 50 1.63 18.30 -14.39
CA ASN A 50 1.94 18.10 -15.81
C ASN A 50 3.47 18.05 -16.03
N VAL A 51 4.14 17.21 -15.26
CA VAL A 51 5.58 16.93 -15.37
C VAL A 51 5.72 15.47 -15.79
N GLU A 52 6.56 15.21 -16.78
CA GLU A 52 6.86 13.84 -17.19
C GLU A 52 7.77 13.19 -16.16
N VAL A 53 7.32 12.05 -15.63
CA VAL A 53 8.01 11.33 -14.56
C VAL A 53 7.96 9.86 -14.94
N LYS A 54 9.13 9.26 -15.16
CA LYS A 54 9.21 7.82 -15.45
C LYS A 54 8.81 7.04 -14.20
N ASP A 55 8.05 5.97 -14.41
CA ASP A 55 7.79 5.01 -13.34
C ASP A 55 9.08 4.20 -13.10
N PRO A 56 9.62 4.14 -11.88
CA PRO A 56 10.79 3.32 -11.59
C PRO A 56 10.52 1.82 -11.81
N GLY A 57 9.25 1.38 -11.86
CA GLY A 57 8.89 -0.04 -12.02
C GLY A 57 9.14 -0.89 -10.76
N ILE A 58 9.55 -0.25 -9.67
CA ILE A 58 9.89 -0.88 -8.38
C ILE A 58 8.63 -0.91 -7.51
N GLY A 59 7.72 -1.83 -7.82
CA GLY A 59 6.45 -1.99 -7.11
C GLY A 59 6.55 -2.64 -5.72
N ASP A 60 5.45 -2.59 -4.97
CA ASP A 60 5.26 -3.19 -3.64
C ASP A 60 4.88 -4.69 -3.69
N VAL A 61 5.10 -5.37 -4.82
CA VAL A 61 4.47 -6.67 -5.11
C VAL A 61 5.40 -7.86 -4.97
N LYS A 62 6.71 -7.63 -5.05
CA LYS A 62 7.70 -8.71 -4.93
C LYS A 62 8.32 -8.75 -3.53
N LEU A 63 8.72 -9.95 -3.09
CA LEU A 63 9.20 -10.22 -1.73
C LEU A 63 10.72 -10.34 -1.59
N GLU A 64 11.48 -10.31 -2.69
CA GLU A 64 12.93 -10.59 -2.66
C GLU A 64 13.67 -9.63 -1.73
N SER A 65 13.30 -8.34 -1.75
CA SER A 65 13.90 -7.34 -0.87
C SER A 65 13.50 -7.51 0.60
N LEU A 66 12.32 -8.05 0.89
CA LEU A 66 11.93 -8.41 2.25
C LEU A 66 12.67 -9.66 2.72
N LEU A 67 12.81 -10.67 1.86
CA LEU A 67 13.59 -11.88 2.16
C LEU A 67 15.05 -11.52 2.42
N ASP A 68 15.64 -10.63 1.62
CA ASP A 68 17.00 -10.14 1.86
C ASP A 68 17.12 -9.34 3.16
N PHE A 69 16.11 -8.53 3.52
CA PHE A 69 16.04 -7.89 4.84
C PHE A 69 16.06 -8.94 5.97
N ILE A 70 15.24 -10.00 5.86
CA ILE A 70 15.17 -11.08 6.85
C ILE A 70 16.52 -11.80 6.94
N ARG A 71 17.19 -12.05 5.81
CA ARG A 71 18.53 -12.63 5.76
C ARG A 71 19.56 -11.79 6.53
N LEU A 72 19.49 -10.47 6.39
CA LEU A 72 20.44 -9.53 7.01
C LEU A 72 20.17 -9.26 8.50
N LYS A 73 18.91 -9.36 8.94
CA LYS A 73 18.49 -8.98 10.31
C LYS A 73 17.98 -10.13 11.16
N GLY A 74 17.70 -11.28 10.56
CA GLY A 74 16.94 -12.36 11.17
C GLY A 74 15.45 -12.04 11.29
N TRP A 75 14.72 -12.94 11.94
CA TRP A 75 13.33 -12.67 12.31
C TRP A 75 13.25 -11.50 13.29
N PRO A 76 12.36 -10.52 13.07
CA PRO A 76 12.21 -9.41 14.00
C PRO A 76 11.91 -9.92 15.42
N ASN A 77 12.67 -9.47 16.41
CA ASN A 77 12.62 -9.93 17.81
C ASN A 77 12.81 -11.45 18.00
N GLY A 78 13.39 -12.16 17.01
CA GLY A 78 13.55 -13.61 17.05
C GLY A 78 12.25 -14.42 16.91
N VAL A 79 11.13 -13.77 16.56
CA VAL A 79 9.82 -14.45 16.44
C VAL A 79 9.52 -14.76 14.99
N LYS A 80 9.46 -16.06 14.67
CA LYS A 80 9.04 -16.58 13.36
C LYS A 80 7.56 -16.22 13.10
N PRO A 81 7.22 -15.60 11.96
CA PRO A 81 5.84 -15.28 11.62
C PRO A 81 5.09 -16.51 11.09
N ASP A 82 3.75 -16.45 11.12
CA ASP A 82 2.92 -17.47 10.46
C ASP A 82 2.91 -17.25 8.95
N ILE A 83 2.92 -15.97 8.53
CA ILE A 83 2.85 -15.56 7.12
C ILE A 83 3.88 -14.49 6.78
N VAL A 84 4.44 -14.58 5.58
CA VAL A 84 5.24 -13.53 4.94
C VAL A 84 4.58 -13.06 3.65
N THR A 85 4.33 -11.75 3.50
CA THR A 85 3.71 -11.20 2.29
C THR A 85 4.08 -9.74 2.05
N SER A 86 3.38 -9.07 1.13
CA SER A 86 3.51 -7.64 0.89
C SER A 86 2.28 -6.86 1.35
N LYS A 87 2.50 -5.59 1.69
CA LYS A 87 1.44 -4.65 2.03
C LYS A 87 0.37 -4.58 0.93
N SER A 88 0.76 -4.65 -0.35
CA SER A 88 -0.20 -4.60 -1.46
C SER A 88 -1.14 -5.80 -1.50
N THR A 89 -0.66 -6.99 -1.11
CA THR A 89 -1.47 -8.20 -1.04
C THR A 89 -2.55 -8.04 0.01
N LEU A 90 -2.18 -7.64 1.23
CA LEU A 90 -3.12 -7.40 2.34
C LEU A 90 -4.17 -6.34 1.99
N ILE A 91 -3.76 -5.23 1.36
CA ILE A 91 -4.68 -4.18 0.89
C ILE A 91 -5.67 -4.73 -0.14
N SER A 92 -5.24 -5.63 -1.03
CA SER A 92 -6.12 -6.21 -2.03
C SER A 92 -7.12 -7.20 -1.42
N VAL A 93 -6.71 -8.02 -0.46
CA VAL A 93 -7.60 -8.96 0.22
C VAL A 93 -8.67 -8.23 1.04
N ALA A 94 -8.28 -7.18 1.77
CA ALA A 94 -9.20 -6.46 2.65
C ALA A 94 -10.24 -5.57 1.91
N GLN A 95 -10.15 -5.45 0.58
CA GLN A 95 -11.10 -4.64 -0.20
C GLN A 95 -12.48 -5.31 -0.32
N LYS A 96 -13.51 -4.49 -0.54
CA LYS A 96 -14.91 -4.94 -0.67
C LYS A 96 -15.16 -5.91 -1.84
N ARG A 97 -14.41 -5.78 -2.94
CA ARG A 97 -14.52 -6.62 -4.15
C ARG A 97 -13.13 -7.00 -4.61
N PRO A 98 -12.46 -7.95 -3.95
CA PRO A 98 -11.13 -8.36 -4.35
C PRO A 98 -11.24 -9.06 -5.70
N ASP A 99 -10.53 -8.53 -6.70
CA ASP A 99 -10.08 -9.31 -7.85
C ASP A 99 -8.61 -9.62 -7.61
N ILE A 100 -8.36 -10.84 -7.15
CA ILE A 100 -7.07 -11.24 -6.61
C ILE A 100 -6.79 -12.70 -6.88
N ARG A 101 -5.55 -12.96 -7.25
CA ARG A 101 -4.95 -14.29 -7.37
C ARG A 101 -3.65 -14.27 -6.58
N ILE A 102 -3.43 -15.24 -5.70
CA ILE A 102 -2.30 -15.32 -4.78
C ILE A 102 -1.68 -16.71 -4.88
N GLN A 103 -0.37 -16.79 -5.13
CA GLN A 103 0.42 -17.99 -4.87
C GLN A 103 0.66 -18.09 -3.37
N VAL A 104 0.40 -19.25 -2.79
CA VAL A 104 0.72 -19.56 -1.41
C VAL A 104 1.63 -20.77 -1.39
N THR A 105 2.82 -20.61 -0.82
CA THR A 105 3.78 -21.71 -0.65
C THR A 105 4.17 -21.80 0.82
N ARG A 106 4.14 -22.99 1.41
CA ARG A 106 4.60 -23.21 2.78
C ARG A 106 6.03 -23.70 2.80
N LEU A 107 6.91 -22.98 3.49
CA LEU A 107 8.31 -23.35 3.68
C LEU A 107 8.78 -23.03 5.10
N PHE A 108 9.42 -24.01 5.74
CA PHE A 108 9.94 -23.92 7.10
C PHE A 108 8.86 -23.52 8.13
N GLY A 109 7.64 -24.03 7.94
CA GLY A 109 6.51 -23.73 8.81
C GLY A 109 5.89 -22.34 8.61
N VAL A 110 6.31 -21.58 7.59
CA VAL A 110 5.81 -20.23 7.26
C VAL A 110 5.12 -20.26 5.89
N SER A 111 3.96 -19.61 5.79
CA SER A 111 3.25 -19.46 4.51
C SER A 111 3.64 -18.15 3.81
N TYR A 112 4.18 -18.24 2.60
CA TYR A 112 4.59 -17.10 1.77
C TYR A 112 3.51 -16.79 0.75
N LEU A 113 3.02 -15.55 0.73
CA LEU A 113 1.92 -15.11 -0.14
C LEU A 113 2.44 -14.15 -1.20
N LEU A 114 2.40 -14.58 -2.47
CA LEU A 114 2.76 -13.79 -3.63
C LEU A 114 1.51 -13.45 -4.45
N LYS A 115 1.21 -12.17 -4.60
CA LYS A 115 0.10 -11.75 -5.45
C LYS A 115 0.49 -11.91 -6.93
N TYR A 116 -0.30 -12.66 -7.69
CA TYR A 116 -0.20 -12.69 -9.15
C TYR A 116 -0.70 -11.38 -9.76
N HIS A 117 -0.01 -10.99 -10.83
CA HIS A 117 -0.48 -10.00 -11.76
C HIS A 117 -0.70 -10.70 -13.09
N GLU A 118 -1.96 -10.93 -13.46
CA GLU A 118 -2.27 -11.32 -14.83
C GLU A 118 -2.17 -10.09 -15.73
N GLY A 119 -1.43 -10.25 -16.82
CA GLY A 119 -1.03 -9.18 -17.72
C GLY A 119 0.41 -8.72 -17.46
N PRO A 120 1.08 -8.16 -18.48
CA PRO A 120 2.33 -7.46 -18.23
C PRO A 120 2.11 -6.47 -17.08
N TYR A 121 3.19 -6.05 -16.42
CA TYR A 121 3.26 -4.81 -15.64
C TYR A 121 2.75 -3.54 -16.40
N ASN A 122 2.22 -3.72 -17.61
CA ASN A 122 1.57 -2.79 -18.49
C ASN A 122 0.02 -2.95 -18.43
N PHE A 123 -0.62 -2.60 -17.32
CA PHE A 123 -1.36 -1.36 -17.54
C PHE A 123 -0.23 -0.35 -17.58
N PRO A 124 0.16 0.20 -18.75
CA PRO A 124 0.78 1.49 -18.65
C PRO A 124 -0.23 2.25 -17.81
N MET A 125 0.12 2.67 -16.58
CA MET A 125 -0.43 3.93 -16.10
C MET A 125 -0.16 4.81 -17.29
N SER A 126 -1.23 5.05 -18.06
CA SER A 126 -1.11 5.35 -19.48
C SER A 126 0.03 6.32 -19.66
N ASN A 127 0.77 6.27 -20.77
CA ASN A 127 1.64 7.37 -21.21
C ASN A 127 0.90 8.74 -21.31
N ARG A 128 -0.27 8.90 -20.68
CA ARG A 128 -1.19 10.03 -20.58
C ARG A 128 -1.53 10.43 -19.14
N ASN A 129 -1.20 9.65 -18.09
CA ASN A 129 -1.44 10.02 -16.68
C ASN A 129 -0.09 10.11 -15.97
N GLY A 130 0.42 11.33 -15.76
CA GLY A 130 1.67 11.54 -15.03
C GLY A 130 1.65 10.86 -13.66
N ASN A 131 2.81 10.50 -13.14
CA ASN A 131 2.97 9.90 -11.81
C ASN A 131 2.70 10.94 -10.71
N PHE A 132 1.45 11.38 -10.62
CA PHE A 132 1.00 12.49 -9.78
C PHE A 132 1.27 12.24 -8.31
N GLY A 133 1.19 10.98 -7.86
CA GLY A 133 1.52 10.58 -6.50
C GLY A 133 2.99 10.85 -6.17
N LEU A 134 3.91 10.56 -7.09
CA LEU A 134 5.34 10.81 -6.91
C LEU A 134 5.64 12.30 -6.81
N ILE A 135 5.08 13.11 -7.72
CA ILE A 135 5.23 14.58 -7.73
C ILE A 135 4.70 15.17 -6.42
N PHE A 136 3.52 14.73 -6.01
CA PHE A 136 2.87 15.21 -4.79
C PHE A 136 3.66 14.84 -3.53
N ARG A 137 4.16 13.61 -3.43
CA ARG A 137 5.04 13.18 -2.34
C ARG A 137 6.32 14.02 -2.30
N HIS A 138 6.98 14.21 -3.44
CA HIS A 138 8.23 14.96 -3.53
C HIS A 138 8.08 16.40 -3.02
N PHE A 139 6.97 17.05 -3.33
CA PHE A 139 6.67 18.38 -2.81
C PHE A 139 6.75 18.46 -1.27
N PHE A 140 6.32 17.42 -0.56
CA PHE A 140 6.36 17.36 0.91
C PHE A 140 7.62 16.71 1.49
N THR A 141 8.52 16.17 0.68
CA THR A 141 9.67 15.38 1.16
C THR A 141 11.02 15.80 0.61
N ARG A 142 11.05 16.73 -0.36
CA ARG A 142 12.31 17.32 -0.84
C ARG A 142 13.04 18.09 0.26
N ASN A 143 14.36 17.96 0.28
CA ASN A 143 15.30 18.62 1.17
C ASN A 143 15.52 20.10 0.82
N GLY A 144 15.27 20.48 -0.44
CA GLY A 144 15.40 21.85 -0.92
C GLY A 144 14.58 22.10 -2.18
N ASP A 145 14.35 23.37 -2.52
CA ASP A 145 13.54 23.75 -3.68
C ASP A 145 14.20 23.37 -5.02
N GLU A 146 15.52 23.23 -5.03
CA GLU A 146 16.33 22.81 -6.18
C GLU A 146 16.43 21.29 -6.33
N GLU A 147 15.98 20.50 -5.35
CA GLU A 147 16.00 19.03 -5.47
C GLU A 147 15.08 18.60 -6.61
N LEU A 148 15.70 18.12 -7.69
CA LEU A 148 14.99 17.58 -8.83
C LEU A 148 14.21 16.33 -8.40
N LEU A 149 13.08 16.11 -9.07
CA LEU A 149 12.34 14.87 -8.95
C LEU A 149 13.11 13.78 -9.71
N GLU A 150 14.17 13.29 -9.09
CA GLU A 150 14.88 12.13 -9.60
C GLU A 150 14.01 10.90 -9.36
N VAL A 151 13.83 10.10 -10.43
CA VAL A 151 13.29 8.76 -10.30
C VAL A 151 14.41 7.94 -9.67
N ASP A 152 14.53 8.04 -8.35
CA ASP A 152 15.46 7.25 -7.60
C ASP A 152 15.12 5.78 -7.87
N LYS A 153 16.13 5.01 -8.30
CA LYS A 153 15.98 3.56 -8.50
C LYS A 153 15.93 2.81 -7.18
N THR A 154 15.81 3.53 -6.07
CA THR A 154 15.62 2.99 -4.75
C THR A 154 14.24 3.33 -4.20
N SER A 155 13.59 2.36 -3.57
CA SER A 155 12.30 2.55 -2.89
C SER A 155 12.47 2.35 -1.40
N THR A 156 12.10 3.33 -0.59
CA THR A 156 12.13 3.19 0.87
C THR A 156 10.91 2.42 1.37
N LYS A 157 11.18 1.28 2.02
CA LYS A 157 10.18 0.37 2.57
C LYS A 157 10.30 0.28 4.08
N ALA A 158 9.18 0.05 4.73
CA ALA A 158 9.15 -0.43 6.10
C ALA A 158 8.78 -1.91 6.12
N VAL A 159 9.26 -2.60 7.14
CA VAL A 159 8.83 -3.93 7.53
C VAL A 159 7.84 -3.76 8.68
N PHE A 160 6.71 -4.42 8.55
CA PHE A 160 5.60 -4.36 9.47
C PHE A 160 5.30 -5.75 10.01
N ARG A 161 4.84 -5.81 11.26
CA ARG A 161 4.18 -6.98 11.82
C ARG A 161 2.71 -6.62 12.02
N ALA A 162 1.81 -7.44 11.48
CA ALA A 162 0.39 -7.39 11.79
C ALA A 162 -0.01 -8.59 12.65
N THR A 163 -0.79 -8.32 13.69
CA THR A 163 -1.44 -9.35 14.51
C THR A 163 -2.92 -9.33 14.20
N VAL A 164 -3.42 -10.41 13.57
CA VAL A 164 -4.82 -10.58 13.20
C VAL A 164 -5.48 -11.54 14.19
N PRO A 165 -6.41 -11.08 15.04
CA PRO A 165 -7.04 -11.95 16.03
C PRO A 165 -8.02 -12.93 15.39
N TYR A 166 -8.20 -14.09 16.02
CA TYR A 166 -9.31 -15.03 15.82
C TYR A 166 -9.80 -15.56 17.17
N LEU A 167 -10.82 -16.41 17.18
CA LEU A 167 -11.55 -16.79 18.40
C LEU A 167 -10.66 -17.16 19.62
N ASN A 168 -9.57 -17.90 19.40
CA ASN A 168 -8.68 -18.40 20.45
C ASN A 168 -7.19 -18.12 20.18
N GLY A 169 -6.86 -17.08 19.41
CA GLY A 169 -5.47 -16.79 19.09
C GLY A 169 -5.31 -15.63 18.12
N SER A 170 -4.16 -15.58 17.45
CA SER A 170 -3.89 -14.59 16.42
C SER A 170 -2.86 -15.08 15.42
N TRP A 171 -3.04 -14.70 14.15
CA TRP A 171 -1.99 -14.83 13.14
C TRP A 171 -1.01 -13.66 13.22
N ASN A 172 0.27 -13.97 13.07
CA ASN A 172 1.37 -13.03 12.96
C ASN A 172 1.84 -12.97 11.51
N ILE A 173 1.60 -11.82 10.88
CA ILE A 173 1.92 -11.57 9.48
C ILE A 173 3.10 -10.60 9.42
N LEU A 174 4.20 -11.02 8.81
CA LEU A 174 5.33 -10.17 8.49
C LEU A 174 5.21 -9.70 7.04
N TYR A 175 5.31 -8.40 6.80
CA TYR A 175 5.19 -7.88 5.45
C TYR A 175 5.96 -6.58 5.26
N SER A 176 6.24 -6.22 4.00
CA SER A 176 6.85 -4.93 3.68
C SER A 176 5.99 -4.09 2.76
N GLY A 177 6.22 -2.79 2.81
CA GLY A 177 5.68 -1.88 1.82
C GLY A 177 6.28 -0.48 1.92
N GLU A 178 6.12 0.28 0.85
CA GLU A 178 6.63 1.64 0.74
C GLU A 178 6.08 2.57 1.84
N VAL A 179 6.96 3.37 2.45
CA VAL A 179 6.58 4.44 3.39
C VAL A 179 6.91 5.79 2.74
N PRO A 180 5.90 6.54 2.28
CA PRO A 180 6.11 7.78 1.53
C PRO A 180 6.86 8.86 2.30
N ALA A 181 6.49 9.05 3.57
CA ALA A 181 7.13 10.02 4.44
C ALA A 181 6.89 9.69 5.92
N VAL A 182 7.76 10.23 6.76
CA VAL A 182 7.60 10.26 8.21
C VAL A 182 7.77 11.68 8.77
N ASP A 183 7.24 11.94 9.95
CA ASP A 183 7.56 13.16 10.69
C ASP A 183 8.78 12.99 11.63
N ASP A 184 9.02 14.00 12.46
CA ASP A 184 10.14 14.02 13.42
C ASP A 184 10.00 12.97 14.53
N GLN A 185 8.80 12.44 14.73
CA GLN A 185 8.47 11.37 15.69
C GLN A 185 8.37 10.00 15.00
N ASN A 186 8.82 9.88 13.75
CA ASN A 186 8.70 8.67 12.92
C ASN A 186 7.26 8.20 12.68
N ARG A 187 6.26 9.08 12.81
CA ARG A 187 4.87 8.74 12.45
C ARG A 187 4.75 8.72 10.94
N HIS A 188 4.13 7.67 10.40
CA HIS A 188 3.99 7.48 8.97
C HIS A 188 2.84 8.33 8.40
N TYR A 189 3.04 8.83 7.17
CA TYR A 189 2.04 9.55 6.40
C TYR A 189 1.84 8.88 5.05
N ASP A 190 0.58 8.70 4.65
CA ASP A 190 0.24 8.29 3.29
C ASP A 190 -0.15 9.49 2.43
N PHE A 191 0.05 9.39 1.12
CA PHE A 191 -0.26 10.44 0.15
C PHE A 191 -1.15 9.92 -0.97
N ARG A 192 -2.15 10.73 -1.31
CA ARG A 192 -3.09 10.43 -2.39
C ARG A 192 -3.38 11.68 -3.19
N VAL A 193 -3.32 11.57 -4.51
CA VAL A 193 -3.81 12.60 -5.41
C VAL A 193 -5.10 12.09 -6.03
N VAL A 194 -6.19 12.82 -5.85
CA VAL A 194 -7.52 12.39 -6.30
C VAL A 194 -8.22 13.51 -7.07
N SER A 195 -8.94 13.10 -8.11
CA SER A 195 -9.75 14.00 -8.91
C SER A 195 -10.83 14.66 -8.06
N TRP A 196 -10.79 15.99 -7.99
CA TRP A 196 -11.73 16.82 -7.23
C TRP A 196 -11.76 16.58 -5.72
N GLY A 197 -10.72 15.97 -5.15
CA GLY A 197 -10.57 15.83 -3.69
C GLY A 197 -11.57 14.87 -3.04
N THR A 198 -11.63 14.93 -1.71
CA THR A 198 -12.60 14.18 -0.88
C THR A 198 -14.03 14.71 -1.03
N ARG A 199 -14.22 15.91 -1.58
CA ARG A 199 -15.56 16.46 -1.85
C ARG A 199 -16.32 15.66 -2.92
N ASN A 200 -15.58 14.93 -3.76
CA ASN A 200 -16.12 14.06 -4.79
C ASN A 200 -16.74 12.78 -4.20
N PRO A 201 -18.04 12.49 -4.39
CA PRO A 201 -18.68 11.25 -3.93
C PRO A 201 -17.98 9.98 -4.45
N TYR A 202 -17.37 10.04 -5.64
CA TYR A 202 -16.63 8.93 -6.22
C TYR A 202 -15.45 8.49 -5.35
N PHE A 203 -14.78 9.43 -4.66
CA PHE A 203 -13.70 9.09 -3.73
C PHE A 203 -14.19 8.17 -2.61
N TRP A 204 -15.30 8.54 -1.98
CA TRP A 204 -15.88 7.77 -0.88
C TRP A 204 -16.41 6.43 -1.32
N LYS A 205 -17.05 6.36 -2.50
CA LYS A 205 -17.60 5.12 -3.04
C LYS A 205 -16.52 4.12 -3.46
N ASN A 206 -15.45 4.57 -4.13
CA ASN A 206 -14.52 3.66 -4.83
C ASN A 206 -13.09 3.65 -4.27
N ASN A 207 -12.63 4.72 -3.62
CA ASN A 207 -11.22 4.86 -3.23
C ASN A 207 -11.00 4.81 -1.71
N SER A 208 -11.99 5.22 -0.92
CA SER A 208 -11.84 5.38 0.54
C SER A 208 -11.48 4.06 1.24
N CYS A 209 -12.09 2.93 0.86
CA CYS A 209 -11.79 1.59 1.40
C CYS A 209 -10.31 1.24 1.21
N ARG A 210 -9.80 1.40 -0.02
CA ARG A 210 -8.40 1.13 -0.34
C ARG A 210 -7.45 2.08 0.40
N CYS A 211 -7.82 3.36 0.55
CA CYS A 211 -7.01 4.34 1.28
C CYS A 211 -6.96 4.02 2.78
N TYR A 212 -8.08 3.60 3.37
CA TYR A 212 -8.15 3.15 4.75
C TYR A 212 -7.23 1.95 4.99
N TRP A 213 -7.40 0.86 4.23
CA TRP A 213 -6.59 -0.35 4.42
C TRP A 213 -5.11 -0.11 4.13
N LYS A 214 -4.79 0.75 3.16
CA LYS A 214 -3.39 1.15 2.95
C LYS A 214 -2.81 1.88 4.15
N SER A 215 -3.60 2.70 4.84
CA SER A 215 -3.14 3.42 6.03
C SER A 215 -3.01 2.49 7.23
N VAL A 216 -3.94 1.55 7.41
CA VAL A 216 -3.86 0.50 8.43
C VAL A 216 -2.57 -0.32 8.25
N PHE A 217 -2.38 -0.94 7.08
CA PHE A 217 -1.19 -1.76 6.80
C PHE A 217 0.08 -0.93 6.57
N GLY A 218 -0.04 0.38 6.39
CA GLY A 218 1.10 1.30 6.35
C GLY A 218 1.51 1.84 7.72
N ASN A 219 0.78 1.47 8.78
CA ASN A 219 0.85 2.09 10.11
C ASN A 219 0.78 3.63 10.08
N ALA A 220 0.03 4.19 9.14
CA ALA A 220 -0.11 5.63 8.94
C ALA A 220 -1.39 6.11 9.63
N GLN A 221 -1.28 7.14 10.48
CA GLN A 221 -2.44 7.75 11.13
C GLN A 221 -3.23 8.66 10.17
N TYR A 222 -2.50 9.33 9.28
CA TYR A 222 -3.04 10.36 8.40
C TYR A 222 -2.82 10.01 6.93
N ILE A 223 -3.83 10.36 6.12
CA ILE A 223 -3.78 10.36 4.66
C ILE A 223 -3.80 11.81 4.21
N ILE A 224 -2.75 12.24 3.51
CA ILE A 224 -2.68 13.56 2.89
C ILE A 224 -3.26 13.46 1.49
N VAL A 225 -4.40 14.13 1.27
CA VAL A 225 -5.16 14.09 0.02
C VAL A 225 -4.98 15.39 -0.74
N GLY A 226 -4.35 15.33 -1.92
CA GLY A 226 -4.29 16.42 -2.88
C GLY A 226 -5.47 16.35 -3.84
N ALA A 227 -6.33 17.38 -3.82
CA ALA A 227 -7.38 17.55 -4.82
C ALA A 227 -6.79 18.12 -6.10
N ARG A 228 -6.88 17.39 -7.21
CA ARG A 228 -6.36 17.86 -8.50
C ARG A 228 -7.44 18.27 -9.49
N THR A 229 -7.09 19.21 -10.36
CA THR A 229 -7.84 19.53 -11.57
C THR A 229 -7.56 18.51 -12.68
N HIS A 230 -8.42 18.52 -13.70
CA HIS A 230 -8.19 17.87 -15.00
C HIS A 230 -7.81 18.89 -16.08
N ASN A 231 -7.98 18.53 -17.35
CA ASN A 231 -7.77 19.40 -18.50
C ASN A 231 -8.89 20.43 -18.61
N VAL A 232 -8.65 21.53 -19.32
CA VAL A 232 -9.62 22.63 -19.47
C VAL A 232 -11.00 22.20 -20.00
N GLN A 233 -11.02 21.19 -20.86
CA GLN A 233 -12.24 20.67 -21.47
C GLN A 233 -13.10 19.84 -20.51
N SER A 234 -12.53 19.27 -19.45
CA SER A 234 -13.23 18.35 -18.56
C SER A 234 -13.39 18.87 -17.13
N ASP A 235 -12.74 19.97 -16.77
CA ASP A 235 -12.84 20.56 -15.43
C ASP A 235 -13.41 21.99 -15.46
N PRO A 236 -14.59 22.24 -14.89
CA PRO A 236 -15.11 23.60 -14.75
C PRO A 236 -14.21 24.52 -13.92
N LYS A 237 -13.40 23.99 -12.98
CA LYS A 237 -12.52 24.80 -12.11
C LYS A 237 -11.38 25.46 -12.86
N THR A 238 -11.02 24.93 -14.02
CA THR A 238 -9.96 25.51 -14.87
C THR A 238 -10.50 26.60 -15.80
N ARG A 239 -11.81 26.82 -15.84
CA ARG A 239 -12.48 27.84 -16.67
C ARG A 239 -12.78 29.10 -15.86
N SER A 240 -13.19 30.16 -16.56
CA SER A 240 -13.75 31.35 -15.92
C SER A 240 -14.97 30.98 -15.05
N PRO A 241 -15.12 31.53 -13.83
CA PRO A 241 -14.30 32.58 -13.23
C PRO A 241 -13.08 32.09 -12.43
N HIS A 242 -12.99 30.79 -12.13
CA HIS A 242 -12.00 30.25 -11.18
C HIS A 242 -10.57 30.20 -11.72
N ARG A 243 -10.39 29.80 -12.98
CA ARG A 243 -9.10 29.77 -13.71
C ARG A 243 -7.97 29.06 -12.95
N ILE A 244 -8.28 27.98 -12.23
CA ILE A 244 -7.25 27.13 -11.60
C ILE A 244 -6.43 26.45 -12.70
N PRO A 245 -5.09 26.32 -12.58
CA PRO A 245 -4.29 25.65 -13.60
C PRO A 245 -4.75 24.20 -13.85
N GLU A 246 -4.70 23.75 -15.09
CA GLU A 246 -4.99 22.35 -15.43
C GLU A 246 -3.95 21.40 -14.85
N LYS A 247 -4.36 20.15 -14.61
CA LYS A 247 -3.51 19.09 -14.03
C LYS A 247 -2.67 19.59 -12.85
N SER A 248 -3.29 20.30 -11.92
CA SER A 248 -2.62 20.81 -10.73
C SER A 248 -3.34 20.40 -9.46
N VAL A 249 -2.60 20.14 -8.38
CA VAL A 249 -3.21 20.07 -7.05
C VAL A 249 -3.53 21.49 -6.62
N TYR A 250 -4.77 21.75 -6.25
CA TYR A 250 -5.23 23.09 -5.86
C TYR A 250 -5.64 23.21 -4.39
N GLU A 251 -5.85 22.08 -3.73
CA GLU A 251 -6.26 21.99 -2.33
C GLU A 251 -5.63 20.71 -1.75
N VAL A 252 -5.24 20.78 -0.47
CA VAL A 252 -4.71 19.65 0.28
C VAL A 252 -5.51 19.50 1.56
N GLU A 253 -5.85 18.27 1.90
CA GLU A 253 -6.58 17.92 3.11
C GLU A 253 -5.82 16.83 3.87
N ARG A 254 -5.80 16.95 5.20
CA ARG A 254 -5.35 15.88 6.09
C ARG A 254 -6.57 15.09 6.57
N LEU A 255 -6.66 13.84 6.17
CA LEU A 255 -7.70 12.92 6.60
C LEU A 255 -7.15 11.97 7.67
N GLU A 256 -7.84 11.83 8.80
CA GLU A 256 -7.57 10.76 9.77
C GLU A 256 -8.10 9.44 9.22
N LYS A 257 -7.31 8.36 9.29
CA LYS A 257 -7.73 7.05 8.77
C LYS A 257 -9.07 6.61 9.35
N GLU A 258 -9.30 6.85 10.63
CA GLU A 258 -10.49 6.41 11.37
C GLU A 258 -11.78 7.12 10.94
N CYS A 259 -11.66 8.30 10.33
CA CYS A 259 -12.80 9.01 9.75
C CYS A 259 -13.29 8.36 8.44
N CYS A 260 -12.43 7.62 7.74
CA CYS A 260 -12.76 7.03 6.43
C CYS A 260 -14.06 6.20 6.42
N PRO A 261 -14.22 5.17 7.29
CA PRO A 261 -15.42 4.34 7.27
C PRO A 261 -16.68 5.14 7.65
N VAL A 262 -16.56 6.08 8.59
CA VAL A 262 -17.68 6.91 9.06
C VAL A 262 -18.18 7.84 7.94
N GLU A 263 -17.26 8.52 7.25
CA GLU A 263 -17.61 9.41 6.15
C GLU A 263 -18.10 8.66 4.90
N ALA A 264 -17.54 7.47 4.63
CA ALA A 264 -18.05 6.61 3.57
C ALA A 264 -19.50 6.18 3.84
N ALA A 265 -19.83 5.78 5.07
CA ALA A 265 -21.17 5.39 5.49
C ALA A 265 -22.18 6.55 5.43
N LYS A 266 -21.80 7.75 5.87
CA LYS A 266 -22.67 8.95 5.79
C LYS A 266 -23.03 9.29 4.35
N ARG A 267 -22.09 9.14 3.41
CA ARG A 267 -22.25 9.56 2.01
C ARG A 267 -22.90 8.51 1.12
N ASN A 268 -22.71 7.22 1.44
CA ASN A 268 -23.25 6.10 0.66
C ASN A 268 -23.79 4.98 1.57
N PRO A 269 -24.85 5.21 2.36
CA PRO A 269 -25.27 4.32 3.44
C PRO A 269 -25.62 2.89 2.98
N LEU A 270 -26.16 2.73 1.76
CA LEU A 270 -26.58 1.43 1.22
C LEU A 270 -25.42 0.60 0.65
N GLU A 271 -24.32 1.24 0.28
CA GLU A 271 -23.19 0.59 -0.41
C GLU A 271 -21.86 0.76 0.34
N ALA A 272 -21.89 1.29 1.56
CA ALA A 272 -20.69 1.50 2.36
C ALA A 272 -19.96 0.17 2.60
N TRP A 273 -18.64 0.25 2.67
CA TRP A 273 -17.81 -0.82 3.18
C TRP A 273 -17.66 -0.61 4.69
N THR A 274 -17.51 -1.70 5.44
CA THR A 274 -17.19 -1.64 6.87
C THR A 274 -15.77 -2.10 7.14
N VAL A 275 -15.24 -1.73 8.31
CA VAL A 275 -13.94 -2.26 8.76
C VAL A 275 -14.03 -3.77 8.94
N SER A 276 -15.14 -4.27 9.49
CA SER A 276 -15.37 -5.70 9.69
C SER A 276 -15.41 -6.49 8.37
N ASP A 277 -15.90 -5.91 7.27
CA ASP A 277 -15.87 -6.58 5.95
C ASP A 277 -14.43 -6.95 5.55
N GLY A 278 -13.49 -6.01 5.71
CA GLY A 278 -12.10 -6.26 5.37
C GLY A 278 -11.36 -7.13 6.39
N GLU A 279 -11.72 -7.05 7.67
CA GLU A 279 -11.22 -7.98 8.70
C GLU A 279 -11.63 -9.42 8.40
N ASN A 280 -12.92 -9.63 8.12
CA ASN A 280 -13.46 -10.94 7.78
C ASN A 280 -12.80 -11.47 6.50
N ASN A 281 -12.64 -10.66 5.45
CA ASN A 281 -11.96 -11.10 4.22
C ASN A 281 -10.51 -11.58 4.48
N ILE A 282 -9.79 -10.91 5.38
CA ILE A 282 -8.44 -11.32 5.77
C ILE A 282 -8.53 -12.63 6.58
N GLN A 283 -9.37 -12.69 7.61
CA GLN A 283 -9.53 -13.89 8.44
C GLN A 283 -9.95 -15.12 7.64
N ASP A 284 -10.88 -14.97 6.69
CA ASP A 284 -11.35 -16.03 5.81
C ASP A 284 -10.21 -16.60 4.97
N LEU A 285 -9.35 -15.74 4.40
CA LEU A 285 -8.17 -16.17 3.66
C LEU A 285 -7.16 -16.90 4.57
N LEU A 286 -6.90 -16.35 5.76
CA LEU A 286 -5.94 -16.94 6.71
C LEU A 286 -6.38 -18.33 7.18
N MET A 287 -7.66 -18.47 7.53
CA MET A 287 -8.24 -19.74 7.92
C MET A 287 -8.21 -20.77 6.77
N LEU A 288 -8.43 -20.30 5.54
CA LEU A 288 -8.31 -21.14 4.35
C LEU A 288 -6.88 -21.67 4.16
N ILE A 289 -5.89 -20.80 4.32
CA ILE A 289 -4.47 -21.16 4.23
C ILE A 289 -4.11 -22.20 5.28
N ASP A 290 -4.50 -22.00 6.54
CA ASP A 290 -4.22 -22.96 7.62
C ASP A 290 -4.87 -24.33 7.39
N THR A 291 -6.03 -24.35 6.74
CA THR A 291 -6.78 -25.58 6.46
C THR A 291 -6.18 -26.37 5.30
N VAL A 292 -5.72 -25.67 4.25
CA VAL A 292 -5.36 -26.30 2.97
C VAL A 292 -3.84 -26.38 2.77
N VAL A 293 -3.10 -25.32 3.11
CA VAL A 293 -1.66 -25.21 2.85
C VAL A 293 -0.89 -25.74 4.06
N THR A 294 -0.97 -27.06 4.27
CA THR A 294 -0.35 -27.73 5.42
C THR A 294 0.96 -28.45 5.08
N THR A 295 1.15 -28.82 3.81
CA THR A 295 2.33 -29.57 3.35
C THR A 295 3.47 -28.62 2.97
N GLU A 296 4.68 -28.88 3.50
CA GLU A 296 5.89 -28.14 3.16
C GLU A 296 6.28 -28.32 1.68
N GLY A 297 6.72 -27.24 1.04
CA GLY A 297 7.13 -27.22 -0.37
C GLY A 297 5.99 -27.16 -1.39
N HIS A 298 4.76 -27.48 -0.99
CA HIS A 298 3.60 -27.42 -1.89
C HIS A 298 3.16 -25.97 -2.09
N SER A 299 2.75 -25.67 -3.34
CA SER A 299 2.25 -24.37 -3.74
C SER A 299 0.79 -24.47 -4.15
N TYR A 300 0.02 -23.43 -3.86
CA TYR A 300 -1.39 -23.34 -4.19
C TYR A 300 -1.69 -21.97 -4.79
N ILE A 301 -2.60 -21.93 -5.74
CA ILE A 301 -3.21 -20.69 -6.23
C ILE A 301 -4.52 -20.50 -5.48
N ILE A 302 -4.63 -19.42 -4.73
CA ILE A 302 -5.88 -18.98 -4.11
C ILE A 302 -6.37 -17.74 -4.85
N SER A 303 -7.60 -17.78 -5.34
CA SER A 303 -8.17 -16.67 -6.10
C SER A 303 -9.61 -16.35 -5.71
N ARG A 304 -9.99 -15.09 -5.92
CA ARG A 304 -11.34 -14.58 -5.75
C ARG A 304 -11.52 -13.40 -6.69
N ASN A 305 -12.65 -13.33 -7.37
CA ASN A 305 -12.95 -12.25 -8.31
C ASN A 305 -14.21 -11.49 -7.87
N SER A 306 -14.55 -10.40 -8.57
CA SER A 306 -15.71 -9.58 -8.20
C SER A 306 -17.06 -10.27 -8.38
N ASP A 307 -17.09 -11.32 -9.20
CA ASP A 307 -18.32 -11.99 -9.64
C ASP A 307 -18.61 -13.24 -8.79
N ASN A 308 -17.59 -13.81 -8.15
CA ASN A 308 -17.67 -14.93 -7.23
C ASN A 308 -17.17 -14.52 -5.83
N SER A 309 -18.05 -14.59 -4.83
CA SER A 309 -17.70 -14.27 -3.46
C SER A 309 -16.86 -15.34 -2.76
N GLU A 310 -16.80 -16.57 -3.29
CA GLU A 310 -16.07 -17.68 -2.70
C GLU A 310 -14.61 -17.71 -3.16
N TRP A 311 -13.73 -18.19 -2.27
CA TRP A 311 -12.34 -18.46 -2.62
C TRP A 311 -12.23 -19.75 -3.42
N VAL A 312 -11.56 -19.67 -4.57
CA VAL A 312 -11.18 -20.82 -5.39
C VAL A 312 -9.73 -21.20 -5.08
N ILE A 313 -9.47 -22.49 -4.95
CA ILE A 313 -8.14 -23.02 -4.65
C ILE A 313 -7.77 -24.08 -5.67
N GLU A 314 -6.56 -23.96 -6.18
CA GLU A 314 -5.97 -24.90 -7.12
C GLU A 314 -4.57 -25.26 -6.63
N GLU A 315 -4.19 -26.54 -6.71
CA GLU A 315 -2.80 -26.93 -6.48
C GLU A 315 -1.95 -26.41 -7.64
N ASP A 316 -0.85 -25.75 -7.30
CA ASP A 316 0.10 -25.21 -8.26
C ASP A 316 1.21 -26.23 -8.48
N SER A 317 0.98 -27.15 -9.42
CA SER A 317 1.92 -28.24 -9.74
C SER A 317 3.23 -27.76 -10.37
N GLU A 318 3.23 -26.58 -11.00
CA GLU A 318 4.44 -25.99 -11.58
C GLU A 318 5.23 -25.22 -10.52
N GLY A 319 4.54 -24.67 -9.52
CA GLY A 319 5.16 -23.96 -8.41
C GLY A 319 5.99 -22.75 -8.87
N ASN A 320 6.84 -22.25 -7.98
CA ASN A 320 7.80 -21.20 -8.30
C ASN A 320 9.15 -21.55 -7.68
N GLU A 321 9.86 -22.49 -8.32
CA GLU A 321 11.15 -23.02 -7.83
C GLU A 321 12.15 -21.91 -7.53
N GLU A 322 12.27 -20.89 -8.41
CA GLU A 322 13.18 -19.76 -8.21
C GLU A 322 12.86 -19.00 -6.90
N PHE A 323 11.58 -18.78 -6.62
CA PHE A 323 11.15 -18.15 -5.37
C PHE A 323 11.40 -19.05 -4.17
N GLN A 324 11.12 -20.35 -4.27
CA GLN A 324 11.40 -21.30 -3.19
C GLN A 324 12.89 -21.33 -2.84
N ASP A 325 13.76 -21.40 -3.85
CA ASP A 325 15.22 -21.33 -3.70
C ASP A 325 15.67 -20.01 -3.06
N LEU A 326 15.03 -18.91 -3.41
CA LEU A 326 15.29 -17.63 -2.77
C LEU A 326 14.92 -17.66 -1.27
N VAL A 327 13.75 -18.19 -0.92
CA VAL A 327 13.35 -18.37 0.48
C VAL A 327 14.37 -19.24 1.22
N VAL A 328 14.77 -20.38 0.66
CA VAL A 328 15.77 -21.29 1.26
C VAL A 328 17.13 -20.61 1.50
N ARG A 329 17.53 -19.68 0.63
CA ARG A 329 18.80 -18.92 0.77
C ARG A 329 18.71 -17.77 1.77
N CYS A 330 17.54 -17.16 1.92
CA CYS A 330 17.36 -15.95 2.71
C CYS A 330 16.91 -16.21 4.15
N ILE A 331 16.18 -17.29 4.39
CA ILE A 331 15.57 -17.53 5.69
C ILE A 331 16.59 -18.12 6.68
N PRO A 332 16.73 -17.54 7.89
CA PRO A 332 17.54 -18.12 8.96
C PRO A 332 17.08 -19.55 9.23
N ARG A 333 18.01 -20.51 9.15
CA ARG A 333 17.78 -21.87 9.61
C ARG A 333 17.91 -21.85 11.12
N GLU A 334 16.81 -22.15 11.82
CA GLU A 334 16.83 -22.40 13.27
C GLU A 334 17.81 -23.54 13.62
#